data_AF-A0A8W7K8F6-F1
#
_entry.id   AF-A0A8W7K8F6-F1
#
_cell.length_a   1.000
_cell.length_b   1.000
_cell.length_c   1.000
_cell.angle_alpha   90.00
_cell.angle_beta   90.00
_cell.angle_gamma   90.00
#
_symmetry.space_group_name_H-M   'P 1'
#
loop_
_entity.id
_entity.type
_entity.pdbx_description
1 polymer ?
#
loop_
_entity_poly.entity_id
_entity_poly.type
_entity_poly.pdbx_seq_one_letter_code
_entity_poly.pdbx_strand_id
1 'polypeptide(L)'
;MLCSFSTIPTEAARQRSKIIPDIASTVYSENLHGDRKCYERRVRDPNVHISARLLRYFTFGGILQGIAEKTALQRVGLVQGGASQFQDRSSGLQREYHAAHIVRVGTIEPRLQKESATLYNALKNYIGHTQNVVRHANVWHGVGGQIDRFQSDNLAELAKIDFHGTLDDQIQTVEGLVLKFRELIQQYVQAPDGTRTESDQNVLNEDWVAVWCAGTEVLFEAGKEGYQLVMSGNFANHYTTT
;
A
#
# COMPACT_ATOMS: atom_id res chain seq x y z
N MET A 1 22.62 3.16 42.97
CA MET A 1 23.15 2.76 41.64
C MET A 1 21.96 2.28 40.83
N LEU A 2 21.58 3.05 39.81
CA LEU A 2 20.39 2.87 38.98
C LEU A 2 20.65 1.76 37.95
N CYS A 3 19.75 0.79 37.86
CA CYS A 3 19.53 0.03 36.64
C CYS A 3 18.02 -0.03 36.40
N SER A 4 17.48 1.07 35.85
CA SER A 4 16.16 1.07 35.23
C SER A 4 16.23 0.20 33.98
N PHE A 5 15.56 -0.95 34.02
CA PHE A 5 15.25 -1.69 32.80
C PHE A 5 14.28 -0.83 32.00
N SER A 6 14.76 -0.25 30.90
CA SER A 6 13.89 0.29 29.86
C SER A 6 12.99 -0.84 29.39
N THR A 7 11.72 -0.79 29.79
CA THR A 7 10.66 -1.55 29.14
C THR A 7 10.59 -1.08 27.70
N ILE A 8 11.05 -1.93 26.78
CA ILE A 8 10.75 -1.84 25.36
C ILE A 8 9.22 -1.70 25.26
N PRO A 9 8.68 -0.67 24.58
CA PRO A 9 7.25 -0.53 24.44
C PRO A 9 6.72 -1.79 23.76
N THR A 10 5.89 -2.55 24.47
CA THR A 10 5.03 -3.57 23.86
C THR A 10 4.29 -2.91 22.69
N GLU A 11 4.44 -3.45 21.47
CA GLU A 11 3.69 -3.01 20.29
C GLU A 11 2.22 -2.83 20.70
N ALA A 12 1.74 -1.58 20.68
CA ALA A 12 0.33 -1.33 20.93
C ALA A 12 -0.49 -2.17 19.94
N ALA A 13 -1.51 -2.88 20.45
CA ALA A 13 -2.36 -3.70 19.60
C ALA A 13 -2.91 -2.86 18.44
N ARG A 14 -2.72 -3.34 17.20
CA ARG A 14 -3.15 -2.63 15.98
C ARG A 14 -4.64 -2.28 16.09
N GLN A 15 -4.97 -1.07 15.67
CA GLN A 15 -6.36 -0.64 15.57
C GLN A 15 -7.05 -1.36 14.41
N ARG A 16 -8.20 -1.97 14.69
CA ARG A 16 -9.00 -2.61 13.65
C ARG A 16 -9.58 -1.55 12.70
N SER A 17 -9.40 -1.76 11.41
CA SER A 17 -10.09 -1.02 10.34
C SER A 17 -11.24 -1.87 9.77
N LYS A 18 -12.09 -1.28 8.92
CA LYS A 18 -13.14 -2.01 8.21
C LYS A 18 -12.56 -2.82 7.06
N ILE A 19 -13.12 -4.01 6.83
CA ILE A 19 -12.88 -4.79 5.60
C ILE A 19 -13.72 -4.14 4.51
N ILE A 20 -13.05 -3.45 3.58
CA ILE A 20 -13.69 -2.75 2.47
C ILE A 20 -13.06 -3.25 1.16
N PRO A 21 -13.86 -3.55 0.12
CA PRO A 21 -13.39 -3.67 -1.26
C PRO A 21 -12.35 -2.60 -1.60
N ASP A 22 -11.26 -2.97 -2.26
CA ASP A 22 -10.39 -1.92 -2.82
C ASP A 22 -10.86 -1.60 -4.25
N ILE A 23 -11.16 -0.32 -4.49
CA ILE A 23 -11.51 0.21 -5.82
C ILE A 23 -10.35 -0.02 -6.79
N ALA A 24 -9.10 0.10 -6.34
CA ALA A 24 -7.92 0.00 -7.19
C ALA A 24 -7.39 -1.44 -7.40
N SER A 25 -7.86 -2.44 -6.61
CA SER A 25 -7.26 -3.80 -6.62
C SER A 25 -8.22 -4.95 -6.96
N THR A 26 -9.44 -4.70 -7.44
CA THR A 26 -10.36 -5.80 -7.77
C THR A 26 -11.24 -5.57 -8.99
N VAL A 27 -11.05 -6.41 -10.01
CA VAL A 27 -12.14 -6.82 -10.92
C VAL A 27 -12.93 -7.90 -10.19
N TYR A 28 -14.00 -7.53 -9.48
CA TYR A 28 -14.96 -8.48 -8.95
C TYR A 28 -16.17 -8.56 -9.89
N SER A 29 -16.61 -9.78 -10.10
CA SER A 29 -17.82 -10.12 -10.83
C SER A 29 -18.37 -11.36 -10.16
N GLU A 30 -19.61 -11.30 -9.67
CA GLU A 30 -20.27 -12.40 -8.98
C GLU A 30 -20.33 -13.65 -9.88
N ASN A 31 -20.55 -13.45 -11.18
CA ASN A 31 -20.58 -14.52 -12.18
C ASN A 31 -19.23 -15.23 -12.36
N LEU A 32 -18.11 -14.49 -12.17
CA LEU A 32 -16.76 -15.04 -12.37
C LEU A 32 -16.11 -15.52 -11.07
N HIS A 33 -16.53 -14.99 -9.93
CA HIS A 33 -15.79 -15.12 -8.67
C HIS A 33 -16.62 -15.68 -7.52
N GLY A 34 -17.92 -15.86 -7.71
CA GLY A 34 -18.84 -16.32 -6.67
C GLY A 34 -18.98 -15.30 -5.54
N ASP A 35 -19.17 -15.81 -4.32
CA ASP A 35 -19.45 -14.99 -3.13
C ASP A 35 -18.34 -13.96 -2.82
N ARG A 36 -18.77 -12.72 -2.54
CA ARG A 36 -17.89 -11.59 -2.23
C ARG A 36 -16.97 -11.85 -1.03
N LYS A 37 -17.48 -12.46 0.04
CA LYS A 37 -16.67 -12.72 1.26
C LYS A 37 -15.60 -13.77 0.97
N CYS A 38 -15.91 -14.79 0.18
CA CYS A 38 -14.95 -15.78 -0.28
C CYS A 38 -13.88 -15.13 -1.18
N TYR A 39 -14.29 -14.31 -2.15
CA TYR A 39 -13.37 -13.59 -3.03
C TYR A 39 -12.41 -12.66 -2.27
N GLU A 40 -12.89 -11.99 -1.22
CA GLU A 40 -12.06 -11.11 -0.39
C GLU A 40 -11.06 -11.88 0.48
N ARG A 41 -11.33 -13.14 0.83
CA ARG A 41 -10.42 -13.99 1.61
C ARG A 41 -9.44 -14.80 0.77
N ARG A 42 -9.56 -14.74 -0.56
CA ARG A 42 -8.69 -15.49 -1.46
C ARG A 42 -7.24 -15.10 -1.27
N VAL A 43 -6.38 -16.08 -1.49
CA VAL A 43 -4.94 -15.89 -1.56
C VAL A 43 -4.61 -15.24 -2.90
N ARG A 44 -3.86 -14.15 -2.88
CA ARG A 44 -3.41 -13.45 -4.08
C ARG A 44 -2.16 -14.10 -4.63
N ASP A 45 -2.08 -14.09 -5.95
CA ASP A 45 -0.86 -14.36 -6.70
C ASP A 45 0.21 -13.33 -6.26
N PRO A 46 1.41 -13.78 -5.87
CA PRO A 46 2.53 -12.91 -5.51
C PRO A 46 2.85 -11.84 -6.57
N ASN A 47 2.80 -12.21 -7.86
CA ASN A 47 3.08 -11.33 -9.00
C ASN A 47 2.13 -10.14 -9.08
N VAL A 48 0.85 -10.43 -8.83
CA VAL A 48 -0.20 -9.42 -8.79
C VAL A 48 -0.08 -8.59 -7.52
N HIS A 49 0.44 -9.15 -6.43
CA HIS A 49 0.60 -8.43 -5.17
C HIS A 49 1.67 -7.35 -5.26
N ILE A 50 2.89 -7.64 -5.75
CA ILE A 50 3.97 -6.64 -5.81
C ILE A 50 3.58 -5.46 -6.72
N SER A 51 3.07 -5.74 -7.93
CA SER A 51 2.61 -4.71 -8.85
C SER A 51 1.44 -3.89 -8.28
N ALA A 52 0.49 -4.54 -7.59
CA ALA A 52 -0.59 -3.83 -6.90
C ALA A 52 -0.08 -2.90 -5.78
N ARG A 53 0.98 -3.27 -5.07
CA ARG A 53 1.59 -2.41 -4.04
C ARG A 53 2.16 -1.12 -4.62
N LEU A 54 2.81 -1.19 -5.78
CA LEU A 54 3.33 -0.01 -6.48
C LEU A 54 2.19 0.89 -6.96
N LEU A 55 1.20 0.31 -7.65
CA LEU A 55 0.03 1.04 -8.13
C LEU A 55 -0.71 1.74 -6.99
N ARG A 56 -1.02 0.99 -5.92
CA ARG A 56 -1.72 1.49 -4.73
C ARG A 56 -0.94 2.60 -4.02
N TYR A 57 0.40 2.59 -4.09
CA TYR A 57 1.25 3.62 -3.51
C TYR A 57 1.16 4.96 -4.28
N PHE A 58 1.05 4.93 -5.60
CA PHE A 58 0.79 6.14 -6.39
C PHE A 58 -0.63 6.66 -6.20
N THR A 59 -1.64 5.78 -6.22
CA THR A 59 -3.03 6.15 -5.86
C THR A 59 -3.10 6.78 -4.47
N PHE A 60 -2.35 6.25 -3.51
CA PHE A 60 -2.22 6.81 -2.18
C PHE A 60 -1.66 8.24 -2.20
N GLY A 61 -0.65 8.51 -3.02
CA GLY A 61 -0.10 9.85 -3.20
C GLY A 61 -1.15 10.89 -3.61
N GLY A 62 -2.00 10.54 -4.59
CA GLY A 62 -3.11 11.39 -5.02
C GLY A 62 -4.19 11.57 -3.96
N ILE A 63 -4.53 10.51 -3.22
CA ILE A 63 -5.45 10.60 -2.07
C ILE A 63 -4.91 11.59 -1.03
N LEU A 64 -3.62 11.52 -0.69
CA LEU A 64 -3.01 12.44 0.27
C LEU A 64 -3.05 13.89 -0.22
N GLN A 65 -2.84 14.13 -1.52
CA GLN A 65 -3.00 15.46 -2.11
C GLN A 65 -4.43 15.98 -1.94
N GLY A 66 -5.43 15.20 -2.37
CA GLY A 66 -6.82 15.63 -2.28
C GLY A 66 -7.29 15.88 -0.84
N ILE A 67 -6.81 15.08 0.12
CA ILE A 67 -7.13 15.30 1.54
C ILE A 67 -6.47 16.59 2.04
N ALA A 68 -5.20 16.82 1.72
CA ALA A 68 -4.47 18.02 2.11
C ALA A 68 -5.19 19.28 1.60
N GLU A 69 -5.58 19.30 0.33
CA GLU A 69 -6.32 20.42 -0.27
C GLU A 69 -7.70 20.62 0.36
N LYS A 70 -8.46 19.54 0.62
CA LYS A 70 -9.79 19.65 1.25
C LYS A 70 -9.77 20.11 2.70
N THR A 71 -8.66 19.91 3.41
CA THR A 71 -8.56 20.18 4.85
C THR A 71 -7.60 21.30 5.19
N ALA A 72 -6.96 21.91 4.18
CA ALA A 72 -5.86 22.86 4.34
C ALA A 72 -4.69 22.36 5.21
N LEU A 73 -4.59 21.04 5.43
CA LEU A 73 -3.46 20.42 6.11
C LEU A 73 -2.30 20.26 5.14
N GLN A 74 -1.07 20.22 5.68
CA GLN A 74 0.09 19.93 4.85
C GLN A 74 0.06 18.47 4.39
N ARG A 75 0.26 18.26 3.09
CA ARG A 75 0.37 16.91 2.49
C ARG A 75 1.54 16.15 3.12
N VAL A 76 2.69 16.81 3.25
CA VAL A 76 3.82 16.29 4.02
C VAL A 76 3.42 16.27 5.49
N GLY A 77 3.50 15.11 6.12
CA GLY A 77 3.13 14.92 7.52
C GLY A 77 1.68 14.50 7.75
N LEU A 78 0.83 14.47 6.72
CA LEU A 78 -0.53 13.92 6.81
C LEU A 78 -0.52 12.45 7.24
N VAL A 79 0.53 11.73 6.85
CA VAL A 79 0.90 10.39 7.33
C VAL A 79 2.39 10.35 7.66
N GLN A 80 2.79 9.46 8.56
CA GLN A 80 4.20 9.22 8.88
C GLN A 80 4.57 7.76 8.59
N GLY A 81 5.80 7.52 8.13
CA GLY A 81 6.33 6.17 7.94
C GLY A 81 6.42 5.41 9.28
N GLY A 82 6.40 4.08 9.23
CA GLY A 82 6.55 3.25 10.43
C GLY A 82 5.78 1.94 10.42
N ALA A 83 5.73 1.28 11.58
CA ALA A 83 4.95 0.06 11.75
C ALA A 83 3.46 0.35 11.59
N SER A 84 2.77 -0.43 10.76
CA SER A 84 1.33 -0.23 10.52
C SER A 84 0.54 -0.34 11.82
N GLN A 85 -0.22 0.72 12.13
CA GLN A 85 -1.14 0.75 13.27
C GLN A 85 -2.55 0.27 12.91
N PHE A 86 -2.83 -0.02 11.63
CA PHE A 86 -4.19 -0.31 11.16
C PHE A 86 -4.25 -1.64 10.42
N GLN A 87 -5.29 -2.42 10.64
CA GLN A 87 -5.48 -3.70 9.95
C GLN A 87 -6.96 -4.10 9.87
N ASP A 88 -7.40 -4.48 8.67
CA ASP A 88 -8.80 -4.83 8.40
C ASP A 88 -9.13 -6.29 8.78
N ARG A 89 -8.19 -7.21 8.53
CA ARG A 89 -8.36 -8.64 8.79
C ARG A 89 -7.05 -9.31 9.21
N SER A 90 -7.15 -10.38 9.99
CA SER A 90 -6.10 -11.41 10.03
C SER A 90 -6.24 -12.31 8.80
N SER A 91 -5.26 -13.20 8.56
CA SER A 91 -5.35 -14.06 7.38
C SER A 91 -6.60 -14.94 7.38
N GLY A 92 -7.06 -15.35 8.57
CA GLY A 92 -8.23 -16.23 8.73
C GLY A 92 -8.03 -17.62 8.09
N LEU A 93 -6.78 -17.95 7.74
CA LEU A 93 -6.35 -19.14 7.04
C LEU A 93 -5.28 -19.88 7.87
N GLN A 94 -4.81 -21.01 7.35
CA GLN A 94 -3.75 -21.83 7.95
C GLN A 94 -2.43 -21.03 8.08
N ARG A 95 -1.48 -21.56 8.87
CA ARG A 95 -0.18 -20.92 9.17
C ARG A 95 0.65 -20.55 7.93
N GLU A 96 0.33 -21.13 6.79
CA GLU A 96 0.97 -20.92 5.49
C GLU A 96 0.57 -19.60 4.81
N TYR A 97 -0.37 -18.83 5.37
CA TYR A 97 -0.84 -17.58 4.76
C TYR A 97 -0.69 -16.38 5.69
N HIS A 98 -0.40 -15.22 5.09
CA HIS A 98 -0.25 -13.94 5.79
C HIS A 98 -1.22 -12.89 5.25
N ALA A 99 -1.73 -12.03 6.12
CA ALA A 99 -2.46 -10.83 5.74
C ALA A 99 -1.47 -9.68 5.57
N ALA A 100 -1.09 -9.39 4.33
CA ALA A 100 -0.08 -8.40 3.97
C ALA A 100 -0.70 -7.05 3.64
N HIS A 101 -0.12 -5.98 4.18
CA HIS A 101 -0.49 -4.61 3.83
C HIS A 101 -0.10 -4.30 2.38
N ILE A 102 -0.97 -3.60 1.67
CA ILE A 102 -0.65 -3.11 0.31
C ILE A 102 0.11 -1.78 0.38
N VAL A 103 -0.31 -0.90 1.29
CA VAL A 103 0.37 0.35 1.63
C VAL A 103 0.66 0.33 3.12
N ARG A 104 1.91 0.61 3.50
CA ARG A 104 2.31 0.68 4.90
C ARG A 104 2.72 2.09 5.30
N VAL A 105 2.00 2.63 6.27
CA VAL A 105 2.32 3.86 7.00
C VAL A 105 2.08 3.64 8.48
N GLY A 106 2.78 4.40 9.32
CA GLY A 106 2.71 4.32 10.77
C GLY A 106 1.47 5.01 11.34
N THR A 107 1.39 6.33 11.21
CA THR A 107 0.32 7.14 11.81
C THR A 107 -0.35 8.05 10.78
N ILE A 108 -1.56 8.50 11.12
CA ILE A 108 -2.27 9.59 10.45
C ILE A 108 -2.19 10.82 11.35
N GLU A 109 -1.97 12.01 10.77
CA GLU A 109 -1.99 13.30 11.46
C GLU A 109 -3.31 13.46 12.26
N PRO A 110 -3.24 13.56 13.61
CA PRO A 110 -4.44 13.61 14.45
C PRO A 110 -5.36 14.80 14.16
N ARG A 111 -4.84 15.92 13.63
CA ARG A 111 -5.68 17.05 13.22
C ARG A 111 -6.66 16.67 12.11
N LEU A 112 -6.33 15.72 11.24
CA LEU A 112 -7.26 15.25 10.21
C LEU A 112 -8.57 14.74 10.81
N GLN A 113 -8.53 14.09 11.98
CA GLN A 113 -9.75 13.63 12.64
C GLN A 113 -10.66 14.79 13.08
N LYS A 114 -10.07 15.93 13.45
CA LYS A 114 -10.81 17.14 13.85
C LYS A 114 -11.37 17.88 12.63
N GLU A 115 -10.57 18.02 11.58
CA GLU A 115 -10.98 18.69 10.34
C GLU A 115 -12.02 17.87 9.55
N SER A 116 -11.84 16.56 9.49
CA SER A 116 -12.77 15.65 8.83
C SER A 116 -12.64 14.23 9.35
N ALA A 117 -13.47 13.88 10.34
CA ALA A 117 -13.57 12.51 10.83
C ALA A 117 -13.90 11.49 9.72
N THR A 118 -14.67 11.91 8.72
CA THR A 118 -15.00 11.08 7.55
C THR A 118 -13.75 10.75 6.73
N LEU A 119 -12.94 11.75 6.35
CA LEU A 119 -11.70 11.52 5.60
C LEU A 119 -10.66 10.77 6.43
N TYR A 120 -10.58 11.04 7.73
CA TYR A 120 -9.74 10.27 8.66
C TYR A 120 -10.09 8.78 8.63
N ASN A 121 -11.39 8.45 8.77
CA ASN A 121 -11.85 7.06 8.78
C ASN A 121 -11.65 6.39 7.42
N ALA A 122 -11.91 7.11 6.33
CA ALA A 122 -11.66 6.63 4.97
C ALA A 122 -10.16 6.30 4.75
N LEU A 123 -9.28 7.22 5.14
CA LEU A 123 -7.83 7.04 5.06
C LEU A 123 -7.36 5.86 5.92
N LYS A 124 -7.83 5.76 7.16
CA LYS A 124 -7.57 4.64 8.06
C LYS A 124 -7.96 3.30 7.45
N ASN A 125 -9.13 3.23 6.80
CA ASN A 125 -9.58 1.99 6.16
C ASN A 125 -8.78 1.67 4.89
N TYR A 126 -8.41 2.68 4.11
CA TYR A 126 -7.58 2.51 2.92
C TYR A 126 -6.20 1.92 3.26
N ILE A 127 -5.49 2.51 4.23
CA ILE A 127 -4.14 2.05 4.64
C ILE A 127 -4.17 0.76 5.47
N GLY A 128 -5.28 0.50 6.17
CA GLY A 128 -5.46 -0.73 6.95
C GLY A 128 -5.79 -1.96 6.09
N HIS A 129 -5.98 -1.79 4.79
CA HIS A 129 -6.33 -2.87 3.88
C HIS A 129 -5.18 -3.89 3.75
N THR A 130 -5.53 -5.16 3.93
CA THR A 130 -4.61 -6.28 3.73
C THR A 130 -5.13 -7.28 2.71
N GLN A 131 -4.20 -7.97 2.03
CA GLN A 131 -4.47 -9.09 1.15
C GLN A 131 -3.90 -10.37 1.74
N ASN A 132 -4.63 -11.48 1.62
CA ASN A 132 -4.08 -12.79 1.91
C ASN A 132 -3.09 -13.17 0.83
N VAL A 133 -1.90 -13.56 1.23
CA VAL A 133 -0.80 -13.99 0.37
C VAL A 133 -0.15 -15.20 1.02
N VAL A 134 0.49 -16.04 0.22
CA VAL A 134 1.23 -17.16 0.79
C VAL A 134 2.36 -16.61 1.64
N ARG A 135 2.57 -17.18 2.83
CA ARG A 135 3.49 -16.66 3.83
C ARG A 135 4.91 -16.67 3.30
N HIS A 136 5.31 -17.69 2.54
CA HIS A 136 6.60 -17.66 1.87
C HIS A 136 6.65 -16.45 0.92
N ALA A 137 5.67 -16.25 0.04
CA ALA A 137 5.59 -15.10 -0.88
C ALA A 137 5.63 -13.72 -0.21
N ASN A 138 4.96 -13.55 0.92
CA ASN A 138 4.97 -12.28 1.65
C ASN A 138 6.27 -12.05 2.43
N VAL A 139 6.81 -13.13 3.00
CA VAL A 139 8.05 -13.08 3.79
C VAL A 139 9.28 -13.10 2.89
N TRP A 140 9.14 -13.52 1.62
CA TRP A 140 10.17 -13.71 0.58
C TRP A 140 11.48 -12.98 0.90
N HIS A 141 12.31 -13.62 1.71
CA HIS A 141 13.64 -13.16 2.10
C HIS A 141 13.72 -11.66 2.49
N GLY A 142 12.63 -11.05 2.96
CA GLY A 142 12.54 -9.63 3.35
C GLY A 142 12.02 -8.65 2.29
N VAL A 143 11.68 -9.05 1.05
CA VAL A 143 11.22 -8.10 0.00
C VAL A 143 9.97 -7.34 0.41
N GLY A 144 8.99 -8.00 1.03
CA GLY A 144 7.76 -7.35 1.51
C GLY A 144 8.06 -6.26 2.55
N GLY A 145 9.02 -6.52 3.44
CA GLY A 145 9.50 -5.56 4.44
C GLY A 145 10.36 -4.43 3.86
N GLN A 146 10.94 -4.63 2.68
CA GLN A 146 11.75 -3.64 1.98
C GLN A 146 10.88 -2.74 1.12
N ILE A 147 9.83 -3.28 0.51
CA ILE A 147 8.75 -2.46 -0.08
C ILE A 147 8.08 -1.62 1.01
N ASP A 148 7.79 -2.20 2.18
CA ASP A 148 7.26 -1.46 3.34
C ASP A 148 8.15 -0.26 3.72
N ARG A 149 9.46 -0.48 3.75
CA ARG A 149 10.45 0.56 4.03
C ARG A 149 10.52 1.60 2.92
N PHE A 150 10.55 1.17 1.65
CA PHE A 150 10.48 2.06 0.49
C PHE A 150 9.27 3.00 0.58
N GLN A 151 8.09 2.45 0.87
CA GLN A 151 6.85 3.23 1.00
C GLN A 151 6.94 4.26 2.13
N SER A 152 7.56 3.91 3.26
CA SER A 152 7.74 4.83 4.39
C SER A 152 8.78 5.92 4.11
N ASP A 153 9.92 5.55 3.54
CA ASP A 153 11.07 6.43 3.35
C ASP A 153 10.84 7.44 2.20
N ASN A 154 9.96 7.12 1.25
CA ASN A 154 9.70 7.94 0.07
C ASN A 154 8.39 8.75 0.15
N LEU A 155 7.74 8.85 1.32
CA LEU A 155 6.50 9.63 1.47
C LEU A 155 6.68 11.11 1.09
N ALA A 156 7.82 11.70 1.45
CA ALA A 156 8.12 13.09 1.11
C ALA A 156 8.33 13.29 -0.40
N GLU A 157 8.92 12.31 -1.08
CA GLU A 157 9.12 12.35 -2.53
C GLU A 157 7.79 12.15 -3.26
N LEU A 158 6.97 11.18 -2.82
CA LEU A 158 5.62 10.96 -3.31
C LEU A 158 4.76 12.23 -3.15
N ALA A 159 4.98 13.00 -2.08
CA ALA A 159 4.25 14.24 -1.81
C ALA A 159 4.61 15.41 -2.76
N LYS A 160 5.71 15.33 -3.50
CA LYS A 160 6.10 16.35 -4.49
C LYS A 160 5.33 16.24 -5.80
N ILE A 161 4.78 15.07 -6.11
CA ILE A 161 4.05 14.85 -7.36
C ILE A 161 2.72 15.57 -7.32
N ASP A 162 2.50 16.52 -8.22
CA ASP A 162 1.19 17.14 -8.43
C ASP A 162 0.31 16.27 -9.34
N PHE A 163 -0.67 15.59 -8.74
CA PHE A 163 -1.66 14.76 -9.42
C PHE A 163 -2.87 15.55 -9.95
N HIS A 164 -2.85 16.88 -9.88
CA HIS A 164 -3.76 17.73 -10.65
C HIS A 164 -3.12 18.17 -11.98
N GLY A 165 -1.79 18.17 -12.07
CA GLY A 165 -1.01 18.59 -13.23
C GLY A 165 -0.89 17.55 -14.35
N THR A 166 0.06 17.80 -15.26
CA THR A 166 0.40 16.90 -16.37
C THR A 166 1.56 15.98 -15.99
N LEU A 167 1.70 14.85 -16.70
CA LEU A 167 2.82 13.94 -16.46
C LEU A 167 4.16 14.60 -16.78
N ASP A 168 4.25 15.39 -17.85
CA ASP A 168 5.51 16.00 -18.32
C ASP A 168 6.18 16.85 -17.23
N ASP A 169 5.38 17.57 -16.44
CA ASP A 169 5.89 18.39 -15.33
C ASP A 169 6.36 17.54 -14.13
N GLN A 170 5.86 16.31 -14.01
CA GLN A 170 6.09 15.40 -12.89
C GLN A 170 7.02 14.23 -13.22
N ILE A 171 7.40 14.08 -14.49
CA ILE A 171 8.00 12.86 -15.04
C ILE A 171 9.27 12.46 -14.29
N GLN A 172 10.13 13.42 -13.96
CA GLN A 172 11.39 13.16 -13.24
C GLN A 172 11.14 12.57 -11.85
N THR A 173 10.14 13.06 -11.12
CA THR A 173 9.80 12.58 -9.78
C THR A 173 9.16 11.19 -9.84
N VAL A 174 8.23 10.99 -10.79
CA VAL A 174 7.56 9.70 -10.98
C VAL A 174 8.57 8.63 -11.40
N GLU A 175 9.37 8.89 -12.42
CA GLU A 175 10.41 7.98 -12.91
C GLU A 175 11.46 7.69 -11.84
N GLY A 176 11.87 8.70 -11.06
CA GLY A 176 12.81 8.50 -9.95
C GLY A 176 12.29 7.53 -8.89
N LEU A 177 11.00 7.61 -8.55
CA LEU A 177 10.37 6.66 -7.62
C LEU A 177 10.21 5.27 -8.23
N VAL A 178 9.80 5.18 -9.49
CA VAL A 178 9.66 3.91 -10.22
C VAL A 178 11.01 3.20 -10.36
N LEU A 179 12.07 3.94 -10.68
CA LEU A 179 13.41 3.41 -10.80
C LEU A 179 13.90 2.84 -9.45
N LYS A 180 13.77 3.60 -8.35
CA LYS A 180 14.12 3.11 -7.01
C LYS A 180 13.36 1.83 -6.64
N PHE A 181 12.08 1.75 -6.97
CA PHE A 181 11.29 0.55 -6.74
C PHE A 181 11.76 -0.62 -7.60
N ARG A 182 12.03 -0.38 -8.89
CA ARG A 182 12.57 -1.40 -9.81
C ARG A 182 13.93 -1.90 -9.33
N GLU A 183 14.85 -1.02 -8.98
CA GLU A 183 16.16 -1.40 -8.43
C GLU A 183 16.03 -2.28 -7.18
N LEU A 184 15.09 -1.94 -6.29
CA LEU A 184 14.75 -2.76 -5.13
C LEU A 184 14.33 -4.18 -5.57
N ILE A 185 13.36 -4.31 -6.48
CA ILE A 185 12.91 -5.63 -6.97
C ILE A 185 14.04 -6.37 -7.70
N GLN A 186 14.81 -5.69 -8.53
CA GLN A 186 15.93 -6.26 -9.29
C GLN A 186 16.99 -6.87 -8.37
N GLN A 187 17.37 -6.14 -7.30
CA GLN A 187 18.31 -6.64 -6.30
C GLN A 187 17.81 -7.94 -5.67
N TYR A 188 16.49 -8.08 -5.45
CA TYR A 188 15.93 -9.33 -4.93
C TYR A 188 15.92 -10.47 -5.95
N VAL A 189 15.53 -10.18 -7.18
CA VAL A 189 15.51 -11.16 -8.28
C VAL A 189 16.90 -11.72 -8.54
N GLN A 190 17.93 -10.87 -8.47
CA GLN A 190 19.33 -11.22 -8.72
C GLN A 190 20.10 -11.70 -7.49
N ALA A 191 19.56 -11.55 -6.28
CA ALA A 191 20.24 -11.97 -5.06
C ALA A 191 20.50 -13.49 -5.08
N PRO A 192 21.76 -13.94 -4.96
CA PRO A 192 22.06 -15.35 -4.87
C PRO A 192 21.54 -15.88 -3.54
N ASP A 193 20.57 -16.78 -3.62
CA ASP A 193 20.01 -17.47 -2.48
C ASP A 193 20.04 -18.97 -2.77
N GLY A 194 20.99 -19.66 -2.12
CA GLY A 194 21.21 -21.09 -2.29
C GLY A 194 20.05 -21.98 -1.80
N THR A 195 18.92 -21.38 -1.40
CA THR A 195 17.71 -22.07 -0.97
C THR A 195 16.53 -21.93 -1.92
N ARG A 196 16.64 -21.11 -2.98
CA ARG A 196 15.54 -20.89 -3.94
C ARG A 196 15.34 -22.09 -4.86
N THR A 197 14.10 -22.53 -4.99
CA THR A 197 13.72 -23.50 -6.02
C THR A 197 13.58 -22.82 -7.37
N GLU A 198 13.58 -23.60 -8.46
CA GLU A 198 13.29 -23.10 -9.81
C GLU A 198 11.90 -22.42 -9.89
N SER A 199 10.91 -22.97 -9.16
CA SER A 199 9.59 -22.38 -9.04
C SER A 199 9.63 -20.99 -8.39
N ASP A 200 10.44 -20.81 -7.33
CA ASP A 200 10.60 -19.51 -6.67
C ASP A 200 11.24 -18.48 -7.61
N GLN A 201 12.22 -18.90 -8.41
CA GLN A 201 12.88 -18.03 -9.38
C GLN A 201 11.95 -17.62 -10.53
N ASN A 202 11.04 -18.50 -10.98
CA ASN A 202 10.07 -18.16 -12.02
C ASN A 202 9.07 -17.10 -11.54
N VAL A 203 8.54 -17.23 -10.33
CA VAL A 203 7.65 -16.20 -9.74
C VAL A 203 8.41 -14.88 -9.61
N LEU A 204 9.68 -14.88 -9.17
CA LEU A 204 10.49 -13.66 -9.09
C LEU A 204 10.65 -12.95 -10.45
N ASN A 205 10.84 -13.73 -11.52
CA ASN A 205 10.95 -13.19 -12.87
C ASN A 205 9.62 -12.63 -13.36
N GLU A 206 8.49 -13.25 -13.02
CA GLU A 206 7.15 -12.76 -13.34
C GLU A 206 6.81 -11.46 -12.56
N ASP A 207 7.15 -11.40 -11.27
CA ASP A 207 7.09 -10.21 -10.42
C ASP A 207 7.85 -9.03 -11.06
N TRP A 208 9.07 -9.29 -11.53
CA TRP A 208 9.89 -8.31 -12.22
C TRP A 208 9.22 -7.77 -13.49
N VAL A 209 8.69 -8.67 -14.33
CA VAL A 209 7.98 -8.29 -15.55
C VAL A 209 6.74 -7.45 -15.24
N ALA A 210 5.94 -7.85 -14.24
CA ALA A 210 4.73 -7.12 -13.85
C ALA A 210 5.04 -5.68 -13.39
N VAL A 211 6.12 -5.49 -12.62
CA VAL A 211 6.58 -4.16 -12.19
C VAL A 211 7.07 -3.31 -13.37
N TRP A 212 7.67 -3.93 -14.39
CA TRP A 212 8.07 -3.23 -15.62
C TRP A 212 6.88 -2.85 -16.51
N CYS A 213 5.83 -3.67 -16.53
CA CYS A 213 4.60 -3.37 -17.24
C CYS A 213 3.82 -2.19 -16.61
N ALA A 214 4.01 -1.92 -15.32
CA ALA A 214 3.52 -0.70 -14.67
C ALA A 214 4.41 0.49 -15.08
N GLY A 215 4.11 1.07 -16.24
CA GLY A 215 4.79 2.26 -16.77
C GLY A 215 4.50 3.53 -15.97
N THR A 216 5.35 4.54 -16.14
CA THR A 216 5.24 5.87 -15.52
C THR A 216 3.86 6.49 -15.71
N GLU A 217 3.31 6.42 -16.93
CA GLU A 217 1.99 6.96 -17.26
C GLU A 217 0.87 6.28 -16.46
N VAL A 218 0.86 4.95 -16.40
CA VAL A 218 -0.13 4.18 -15.65
C VAL A 218 -0.10 4.55 -14.16
N LEU A 219 1.09 4.70 -13.60
CA LEU A 219 1.25 5.05 -12.18
C LEU A 219 0.84 6.49 -11.89
N PHE A 220 1.14 7.42 -12.79
CA PHE A 220 0.69 8.80 -12.65
C PHE A 220 -0.83 8.91 -12.75
N GLU A 221 -1.46 8.24 -13.73
CA GLU A 221 -2.92 8.19 -13.86
C GLU A 221 -3.59 7.54 -12.64
N ALA A 222 -3.01 6.46 -12.09
CA ALA A 222 -3.51 5.87 -10.84
C ALA A 222 -3.47 6.86 -9.65
N GLY A 223 -2.47 7.74 -9.60
CA GLY A 223 -2.41 8.84 -8.67
C GLY A 223 -3.51 9.89 -8.92
N LYS A 224 -3.73 10.27 -10.18
CA LYS A 224 -4.82 11.17 -10.57
C LYS A 224 -6.19 10.62 -10.19
N GLU A 225 -6.42 9.33 -10.40
CA GLU A 225 -7.63 8.65 -9.95
C GLU A 225 -7.80 8.75 -8.42
N GLY A 226 -6.73 8.49 -7.67
CA GLY A 226 -6.71 8.66 -6.21
C GLY A 226 -7.09 10.08 -5.76
N TYR A 227 -6.53 11.09 -6.43
CA TYR A 227 -6.88 12.49 -6.20
C TYR A 227 -8.36 12.77 -6.50
N GLN A 228 -8.85 12.36 -7.67
CA GLN A 228 -10.24 12.57 -8.09
C GLN A 228 -11.25 11.84 -7.20
N LEU A 229 -10.91 10.67 -6.66
CA LEU A 229 -11.73 9.97 -5.67
C LEU A 229 -11.99 10.84 -4.44
N VAL A 230 -10.98 11.54 -3.95
CA VAL A 230 -11.15 12.45 -2.81
C VAL A 230 -11.95 13.68 -3.22
N MET A 231 -11.62 14.30 -4.35
CA MET A 231 -12.26 15.53 -4.82
C MET A 231 -13.76 15.35 -5.07
N SER A 232 -14.15 14.26 -5.73
CA SER A 232 -15.56 13.89 -5.96
C SER A 232 -16.32 13.46 -4.70
N GLY A 233 -15.63 13.15 -3.60
CA GLY A 233 -16.24 12.60 -2.38
C GLY A 233 -16.44 11.07 -2.40
N ASN A 234 -16.16 10.42 -3.53
CA ASN A 234 -16.29 8.97 -3.68
C ASN A 234 -15.36 8.19 -2.73
N PHE A 235 -14.19 8.75 -2.40
CA PHE A 235 -13.28 8.16 -1.42
C PHE A 235 -13.95 8.00 -0.05
N ALA A 236 -14.58 9.07 0.45
CA ALA A 236 -15.30 9.04 1.71
C ALA A 236 -16.47 8.06 1.66
N ASN A 237 -17.28 8.12 0.59
CA ASN A 237 -18.44 7.24 0.42
C ASN A 237 -18.04 5.76 0.42
N HIS A 238 -16.98 5.41 -0.31
CA HIS A 238 -16.55 4.02 -0.41
C HIS A 238 -15.88 3.50 0.85
N TYR A 239 -14.96 4.29 1.43
CA TYR A 239 -14.14 3.83 2.54
C TYR A 239 -14.73 4.13 3.93
N THR A 240 -15.97 4.61 4.03
CA THR A 240 -16.69 4.73 5.32
C THR A 240 -18.00 3.96 5.38
N THR A 241 -18.67 3.77 4.23
CA THR A 241 -19.99 3.13 4.14
C THR A 241 -19.85 1.68 3.67
N THR A 242 -19.82 0.77 4.63
CA THR A 242 -20.16 -0.67 4.55
C THR A 242 -20.26 -1.21 5.97
#